data_AF-A0A291BBS2-F1
#
_entry.id   AF-A0A291BBS2-F1
#
_cell.length_a   1.000
_cell.length_b   1.000
_cell.length_c   1.000
_cell.angle_alpha   90.00
_cell.angle_beta   90.00
_cell.angle_gamma   90.00
#
_symmetry.space_group_name_H-M   'P 1'
#
loop_
_entity.id
_entity.type
_entity.pdbx_description
1 polymer ?
#
loop_
_entity_poly.entity_id
_entity_poly.type
_entity_poly.pdbx_seq_one_letter_code
_entity_poly.pdbx_strand_id
1 'polypeptide(L)'
;MSLDLDNKLKQAIRAKRKRYFNAEQEYTRKKSIDLNFCVWEKLSMKAQDLDATLSDTIEYLLSEANRAQNANKKVNALKKDLNSLLYSINVKV
;
A
#
# COMPACT_ATOMS: atom_id res chain seq x y z
N MET A 1 -13.45 -11.50 -41.01
CA MET A 1 -13.20 -11.63 -39.55
C MET A 1 -14.37 -11.00 -38.83
N SER A 2 -14.96 -11.61 -37.81
CA SER A 2 -16.06 -10.98 -37.06
C SER A 2 -15.56 -9.77 -36.29
N LEU A 3 -16.39 -8.72 -36.15
CA LEU A 3 -16.00 -7.48 -35.48
C LEU A 3 -15.56 -7.70 -34.03
N ASP A 4 -16.26 -8.58 -33.30
CA ASP A 4 -15.94 -8.92 -31.91
C ASP A 4 -14.57 -9.59 -31.78
N LEU A 5 -14.23 -10.49 -32.72
CA LEU A 5 -12.93 -11.16 -32.72
C LEU A 5 -11.80 -10.18 -33.00
N ASP A 6 -11.97 -9.24 -33.92
CA ASP A 6 -10.95 -8.23 -34.24
C ASP A 6 -10.66 -7.32 -33.03
N ASN A 7 -11.69 -6.89 -32.29
CA ASN A 7 -11.52 -6.10 -31.08
C ASN A 7 -10.77 -6.86 -29.97
N LYS A 8 -11.16 -8.11 -29.71
CA LYS A 8 -10.48 -8.98 -28.72
C LYS A 8 -9.04 -9.26 -29.13
N LEU A 9 -8.78 -9.49 -30.41
CA LEU A 9 -7.45 -9.75 -30.94
C LEU A 9 -6.54 -8.52 -30.77
N LYS A 10 -7.03 -7.32 -31.11
CA LYS A 10 -6.29 -6.07 -30.90
C LYS A 10 -5.95 -5.84 -29.43
N GLN A 11 -6.90 -6.09 -28.52
CA GLN A 11 -6.65 -6.01 -27.07
C GLN A 11 -5.59 -7.01 -26.60
N ALA A 12 -5.69 -8.27 -27.02
CA ALA A 12 -4.74 -9.32 -26.66
C ALA A 12 -3.32 -9.01 -27.15
N ILE A 13 -3.17 -8.54 -28.39
CA ILE A 13 -1.86 -8.14 -28.95
C ILE A 13 -1.26 -6.97 -28.16
N ARG A 14 -2.05 -5.95 -27.82
CA ARG A 14 -1.58 -4.82 -27.00
C ARG A 14 -1.09 -5.27 -25.63
N ALA A 15 -1.86 -6.12 -24.95
CA ALA A 15 -1.48 -6.67 -23.65
C ALA A 15 -0.19 -7.50 -23.75
N LYS A 16 -0.05 -8.35 -24.78
CA LYS A 16 1.16 -9.15 -25.02
C LYS A 16 2.41 -8.27 -25.23
N ARG A 17 2.30 -7.24 -26.09
CA ARG A 17 3.41 -6.30 -26.34
C ARG A 17 3.83 -5.56 -25.08
N LYS A 18 2.86 -5.02 -24.32
CA LYS A 18 3.16 -4.33 -23.05
C LYS A 18 3.85 -5.25 -22.04
N ARG A 19 3.36 -6.48 -21.88
CA ARG A 19 3.97 -7.47 -20.96
C ARG A 19 5.39 -7.87 -21.37
N TYR A 20 5.65 -7.97 -22.67
CA TYR A 20 6.97 -8.26 -23.20
C TYR A 20 7.98 -7.18 -22.80
N PHE A 21 7.71 -5.91 -23.11
CA PHE A 21 8.62 -4.81 -22.76
C PHE A 21 8.72 -4.59 -21.23
N ASN A 22 7.62 -4.73 -20.49
CA ASN A 22 7.66 -4.62 -19.03
C ASN A 22 8.42 -5.77 -18.33
N ALA A 23 8.74 -6.86 -19.03
CA ALA A 23 9.52 -7.95 -18.44
C ALA A 23 11.02 -7.62 -18.40
N GLU A 24 11.48 -6.71 -19.26
CA GLU A 24 12.88 -6.30 -19.41
C GLU A 24 13.39 -5.56 -18.15
N GLN A 25 12.52 -4.80 -17.49
CA GLN A 25 12.84 -4.05 -16.26
C GLN A 25 12.08 -4.62 -15.06
N GLU A 26 12.78 -4.86 -13.96
CA GLU A 26 12.16 -5.47 -12.77
C GLU A 26 11.08 -4.59 -12.15
N TYR A 27 11.28 -3.27 -12.09
CA TYR A 27 10.33 -2.34 -11.48
C TYR A 27 9.04 -2.14 -12.31
N THR A 28 9.05 -2.48 -13.60
CA THR A 28 7.84 -2.42 -14.45
C THR A 28 7.07 -3.74 -14.49
N ARG A 29 7.68 -4.82 -13.96
CA ARG A 29 7.08 -6.14 -13.84
C ARG A 29 5.99 -6.13 -12.76
N LYS A 30 4.79 -6.59 -13.12
CA LYS A 30 3.65 -6.69 -12.19
C LYS A 30 3.55 -8.11 -11.64
N LYS A 31 3.11 -8.23 -10.38
CA LYS A 31 2.86 -9.51 -9.69
C LYS A 31 1.36 -9.72 -9.56
N SER A 32 0.93 -10.97 -9.77
CA SER A 32 -0.45 -11.38 -9.47
C SER A 32 -0.47 -11.92 -8.05
N ILE A 33 -1.41 -11.43 -7.24
CA ILE A 33 -1.63 -11.87 -5.86
C ILE A 33 -3.10 -12.20 -5.70
N ASP A 34 -3.38 -13.25 -4.94
CA ASP A 34 -4.74 -13.60 -4.56
C ASP A 34 -5.04 -13.01 -3.19
N LEU A 35 -6.20 -12.35 -3.08
CA LEU A 35 -6.70 -11.76 -1.84
C LEU A 35 -8.06 -12.38 -1.52
N ASN A 36 -8.33 -12.56 -0.22
CA ASN A 36 -9.67 -12.89 0.24
C ASN A 36 -10.65 -11.77 -0.16
N PHE A 37 -11.87 -12.14 -0.55
CA PHE A 37 -12.88 -11.21 -1.06
C PHE A 37 -13.10 -9.98 -0.15
N CYS A 38 -13.27 -10.19 1.15
CA CYS A 38 -13.47 -9.10 2.12
C CYS A 38 -12.28 -8.13 2.21
N VAL A 39 -11.05 -8.62 2.03
CA VAL A 39 -9.85 -7.78 2.02
C VAL A 39 -9.77 -6.97 0.73
N TRP A 40 -10.05 -7.62 -0.40
CA TRP A 40 -10.09 -6.98 -1.71
C TRP A 40 -11.17 -5.89 -1.77
N GLU A 41 -12.37 -6.15 -1.26
CA GLU A 41 -13.47 -5.20 -1.23
C GLU A 41 -13.08 -3.92 -0.48
N LYS A 42 -12.56 -4.05 0.74
CA LYS A 42 -12.09 -2.90 1.54
C LYS A 42 -10.98 -2.12 0.84
N LEU A 43 -10.02 -2.82 0.23
CA LEU A 43 -8.94 -2.17 -0.51
C LEU A 43 -9.48 -1.44 -1.74
N SER A 44 -10.44 -2.03 -2.46
CA SER A 44 -11.06 -1.45 -3.65
C SER A 44 -11.86 -0.20 -3.29
N MET A 45 -12.67 -0.24 -2.23
CA MET A 45 -13.41 0.93 -1.75
C MET A 45 -12.44 2.05 -1.37
N LYS A 46 -11.38 1.73 -0.61
CA LYS A 46 -10.39 2.74 -0.21
C LYS A 46 -9.65 3.34 -1.40
N ALA A 47 -9.34 2.55 -2.43
CA ALA A 47 -8.70 3.03 -3.65
C ALA A 47 -9.63 3.95 -4.46
N GLN A 48 -10.93 3.64 -4.50
CA GLN A 48 -11.95 4.50 -5.10
C GLN A 48 -12.08 5.83 -4.33
N ASP A 49 -12.14 5.78 -3.00
CA ASP A 49 -12.23 6.99 -2.16
C ASP A 49 -11.03 7.94 -2.33
N LEU A 50 -9.86 7.38 -2.67
CA LEU A 50 -8.61 8.12 -2.87
C LEU A 50 -8.36 8.48 -4.34
N ASP A 51 -9.24 8.11 -5.27
CA ASP A 51 -9.04 8.21 -6.73
C ASP A 51 -7.65 7.68 -7.18
N ALA A 52 -7.21 6.57 -6.57
CA ALA A 52 -5.87 6.01 -6.74
C ALA A 52 -5.91 4.57 -7.26
N THR A 53 -4.79 4.06 -7.81
CA THR A 53 -4.71 2.64 -8.16
C THR A 53 -4.60 1.79 -6.90
N LEU A 54 -4.95 0.50 -6.98
CA LEU A 54 -4.80 -0.44 -5.86
C LEU A 54 -3.34 -0.50 -5.36
N SER A 55 -2.37 -0.44 -6.27
CA SER A 55 -0.95 -0.44 -5.91
C SER A 55 -0.55 0.82 -5.13
N ASP A 56 -0.96 1.99 -5.61
CA ASP A 56 -0.65 3.27 -4.94
C ASP A 56 -1.34 3.35 -3.56
N THR A 57 -2.55 2.81 -3.47
CA THR A 57 -3.30 2.72 -2.21
C THR A 57 -2.57 1.85 -1.19
N ILE A 58 -1.99 0.72 -1.62
CA ILE A 58 -1.19 -0.14 -0.74
C ILE A 58 0.05 0.62 -0.24
N GLU A 59 0.76 1.34 -1.12
CA GLU A 59 1.93 2.14 -0.72
C GLU A 59 1.55 3.25 0.26
N TYR A 60 0.42 3.93 0.02
CA TYR A 60 -0.13 4.93 0.93
C TYR A 60 -0.41 4.33 2.31
N LEU A 61 -1.14 3.22 2.38
CA LEU A 61 -1.49 2.56 3.64
C LEU A 61 -0.25 2.07 4.41
N LEU A 62 0.76 1.54 3.71
CA LEU A 62 2.05 1.18 4.30
C LEU A 62 2.75 2.41 4.89
N SER A 63 2.75 3.52 4.16
CA SER A 63 3.36 4.77 4.64
C SER A 63 2.63 5.31 5.87
N GLU A 64 1.31 5.24 5.90
CA GLU A 64 0.46 5.69 7.00
C GLU A 64 0.67 4.82 8.25
N ALA A 65 0.68 3.49 8.09
CA ALA A 65 0.96 2.55 9.16
C ALA A 65 2.34 2.79 9.79
N ASN A 66 3.38 3.03 8.97
CA ASN A 66 4.72 3.36 9.44
C ASN A 66 4.76 4.69 10.21
N ARG A 67 4.05 5.73 9.73
CA ARG A 67 3.93 7.02 10.44
C ARG A 67 3.26 6.85 11.80
N ALA A 68 2.14 6.13 11.85
CA ALA A 68 1.42 5.86 13.09
C ALA A 68 2.28 5.07 14.09
N GLN A 69 3.02 4.06 13.62
CA GLN A 69 3.94 3.30 14.47
C GLN A 69 5.04 4.20 15.06
N ASN A 70 5.66 5.05 14.25
CA ASN A 70 6.71 5.96 14.70
C ASN A 70 6.19 7.02 15.67
N ALA A 71 4.98 7.55 15.43
CA ALA A 71 4.32 8.47 16.36
C ALA A 71 4.05 7.79 17.72
N ASN A 72 3.52 6.57 17.72
CA ASN A 72 3.29 5.80 18.95
C ASN A 72 4.58 5.53 19.73
N LYS A 73 5.69 5.20 19.04
CA LYS A 73 7.01 5.04 19.67
C LYS A 73 7.48 6.33 20.35
N LYS A 74 7.34 7.48 19.68
CA LYS A 74 7.72 8.79 20.25
C LYS A 74 6.87 9.12 21.47
N VAL A 75 5.55 8.92 21.40
CA VAL A 75 4.64 9.15 22.54
C VAL A 75 5.01 8.26 23.72
N ASN A 76 5.32 6.99 23.47
CA ASN A 76 5.73 6.07 24.55
C ASN A 76 7.08 6.45 25.16
N ALA A 77 8.05 6.91 24.35
CA ALA A 77 9.32 7.43 24.85
C ALA A 77 9.11 8.66 25.74
N LEU A 78 8.32 9.64 25.27
CA LEU A 78 7.99 10.84 26.04
C LEU A 78 7.30 10.51 27.37
N LYS A 79 6.34 9.57 27.36
CA LYS A 79 5.69 9.11 28.60
C LYS A 79 6.70 8.50 29.57
N LYS A 80 7.65 7.70 29.07
CA LYS A 80 8.70 7.09 29.89
C LYS A 80 9.63 8.15 30.49
N ASP A 81 10.02 9.15 29.70
CA ASP A 81 10.90 10.24 30.12
C ASP A 81 10.22 11.15 31.15
N LEU A 82 8.94 11.46 30.96
CA LEU A 82 8.17 12.22 31.95
C LEU A 82 8.00 11.44 33.26
N ASN A 83 7.70 10.15 33.19
CA ASN A 83 7.59 9.30 34.38
C ASN A 83 8.92 9.23 35.13
N SER A 84 10.05 9.07 34.44
CA SER A 84 11.37 9.02 35.08
C SER A 84 11.72 10.34 35.78
N LEU A 85 11.40 11.48 35.15
CA LEU A 85 11.54 12.80 35.76
C LEU A 85 10.69 12.93 37.02
N LEU A 86 9.40 12.56 36.98
CA LEU A 86 8.52 12.62 38.15
C LEU A 86 8.99 11.72 39.30
N TYR A 87 9.41 10.49 39.01
CA TYR A 87 9.99 9.60 40.03
C TYR A 87 11.27 10.19 40.62
N SER A 88 12.13 10.81 39.80
CA SER A 88 13.36 11.44 40.29
C SER A 88 13.11 12.65 41.21
N ILE A 89 11.97 13.34 41.02
CA ILE A 89 11.54 14.45 41.89
C ILE A 89 10.98 13.91 43.20
N ASN A 90 10.13 12.87 43.15
CA ASN A 90 9.54 12.26 44.35
C ASN A 90 10.55 11.53 45.25
N VAL A 91 11.72 11.12 44.74
CA VAL A 91 12.78 10.48 45.55
C VAL A 91 13.72 11.51 46.21
N LYS A 92 13.65 12.79 45.82
CA LYS A 92 14.48 13.87 46.39
C LYS A 92 13.80 14.65 47.54
N VAL A 93 12.57 14.30 47.91
CA VAL A 93 11.85 14.80 49.10
C VAL A 93 11.87 13.72 50.16
#